data_AF-A0A9Q1M2V2-F1
#
_entry.id   AF-A0A9Q1M2V2-F1
#
_cell.length_a   1.000
_cell.length_b   1.000
_cell.length_c   1.000
_cell.angle_alpha   90.00
_cell.angle_beta   90.00
_cell.angle_gamma   90.00
#
_symmetry.space_group_name_H-M   'P 1'
#
loop_
_entity.id
_entity.type
_entity.pdbx_description
1 polymer ?
#
loop_
_entity_poly.entity_id
_entity_poly.type
_entity_poly.pdbx_seq_one_letter_code
_entity_poly.pdbx_strand_id
1 'polypeptide(L)'
;MLDRIEREIVPDQPKLGDIFDKLTLRDSTSCRDEIELLKEEIQSQTDEKAKSDIIALIGFVRYAKCVLYGGSTPRTNSRRRRAAVDVSVPADFRCPISLDLMRDPVVVLTGQTYDRNSIALWFESGHTTCPKTGQTLTHTDLIPNSALKNLIAMWCREQKIPFESTDFNVKSNGVVTNKTALEATRMTVSFLINKLKASQSIDSASRLVHELRVLAKTDSDSRACIAEAAALPLLVKLLGSEHPSLQVNAVTTILNLSILEANKTRIMETDGILNGVIEVLRSGATWEAKGNAAATIFSLSGVHAYKKRLAWKKRVVKGLMDLAREGPLNLKRDALVAILNLAGDREAVGKLIEGGVVEMVAEIMDGLPEEAVTILEVVVKKGGLVAIAAAYPLMKKLAMVLRDGTDRARESAAATLVNMCRKGGSEMVAKLAAVQGIERVIWEIMGMGTGRARRKAATLFMVLRRWTAGLDAEVALGAYSNVNMNTSSRIVLPG
;
A
#
# COMPACT_ATOMS: atom_id res chain seq x y z
N MET A 1 -22.58 3.21 35.34
CA MET A 1 -22.13 2.01 34.59
C MET A 1 -20.71 2.19 34.10
N LEU A 2 -20.38 3.35 33.51
CA LEU A 2 -19.02 3.70 33.08
C LEU A 2 -17.97 3.50 34.20
N ASP A 3 -18.22 3.96 35.42
CA ASP A 3 -17.32 3.72 36.58
C ASP A 3 -17.08 2.23 36.89
N ARG A 4 -18.04 1.35 36.58
CA ARG A 4 -17.87 -0.10 36.77
C ARG A 4 -16.93 -0.65 35.71
N ILE A 5 -17.08 -0.20 34.46
CA ILE A 5 -16.20 -0.58 33.35
C ILE A 5 -14.79 -0.07 33.60
N GLU A 6 -14.63 1.15 34.11
CA GLU A 6 -13.32 1.70 34.50
C GLU A 6 -12.61 0.85 35.58
N ARG A 7 -13.40 0.20 36.44
CA ARG A 7 -12.95 -0.77 37.46
C ARG A 7 -12.88 -2.21 36.94
N GLU A 8 -12.92 -2.42 35.62
CA GLU A 8 -12.80 -3.72 34.95
C GLU A 8 -13.93 -4.71 35.31
N ILE A 9 -15.07 -4.18 35.77
CA ILE A 9 -16.24 -5.00 36.12
C ILE A 9 -17.12 -5.17 34.88
N VAL A 10 -17.15 -6.40 34.35
CA VAL A 10 -18.00 -6.77 33.22
C VAL A 10 -19.48 -6.52 33.54
N PRO A 11 -20.21 -5.70 32.73
CA PRO A 11 -21.63 -5.46 32.97
C PRO A 11 -22.49 -6.71 32.73
N ASP A 12 -23.47 -6.93 33.62
CA ASP A 12 -24.43 -8.04 33.52
C ASP A 12 -25.37 -7.84 32.32
N GLN A 13 -25.54 -8.88 31.48
CA GLN A 13 -26.35 -8.80 30.25
C GLN A 13 -27.81 -8.35 30.47
N PRO A 14 -28.54 -8.79 31.51
CA PRO A 14 -29.92 -8.33 31.74
C PRO A 14 -29.99 -6.83 32.07
N LYS A 15 -29.09 -6.35 32.94
CA LYS A 15 -29.02 -4.93 33.32
C LYS A 15 -28.63 -4.03 32.14
N LEU A 16 -27.79 -4.54 31.24
CA LEU A 16 -27.48 -3.90 29.97
C LEU A 16 -28.74 -3.75 29.11
N GLY A 17 -29.55 -4.81 28.99
CA GLY A 17 -30.83 -4.78 28.28
C GLY A 17 -31.76 -3.69 28.83
N ASP A 18 -31.98 -3.65 30.15
CA ASP A 18 -32.84 -2.66 30.80
C ASP A 18 -32.42 -1.21 30.53
N ILE A 19 -31.11 -0.95 30.45
CA ILE A 19 -30.57 0.38 30.15
C ILE A 19 -30.84 0.73 28.67
N PHE A 20 -30.55 -0.19 27.76
CA PHE A 20 -30.67 0.05 26.32
C PHE A 20 -32.13 0.17 25.87
N ASP A 21 -33.04 -0.55 26.52
CA ASP A 21 -34.48 -0.41 26.30
C ASP A 21 -34.99 0.97 26.73
N LYS A 22 -34.49 1.50 27.87
CA LYS A 22 -34.80 2.87 28.33
C LYS A 22 -34.22 3.94 27.42
N LEU A 23 -33.04 3.69 26.83
CA LEU A 23 -32.41 4.56 25.84
C LEU A 23 -32.98 4.40 24.43
N THR A 24 -33.97 3.52 24.23
CA THR A 24 -34.58 3.21 22.93
C THR A 24 -33.61 2.62 21.89
N LEU A 25 -32.46 2.11 22.33
CA LEU A 25 -31.44 1.47 21.50
C LEU A 25 -31.71 -0.03 21.39
N ARG A 26 -32.72 -0.43 20.61
CA ARG A 26 -33.31 -1.79 20.64
C ARG A 26 -32.66 -2.80 19.72
N ASP A 27 -31.75 -2.38 18.84
CA ASP A 27 -31.10 -3.27 17.90
C ASP A 27 -29.67 -2.82 17.54
N SER A 28 -29.00 -3.64 16.70
CA SER A 28 -27.63 -3.34 16.27
C SER A 28 -27.52 -2.12 15.36
N THR A 29 -28.60 -1.72 14.69
CA THR A 29 -28.63 -0.54 13.80
C THR A 29 -28.77 0.73 14.62
N SER A 30 -29.73 0.79 15.55
CA SER A 30 -29.89 1.93 16.47
C SER A 30 -28.63 2.21 17.27
N CYS A 31 -27.94 1.16 17.76
CA CYS A 31 -26.67 1.33 18.46
C CYS A 31 -25.54 1.87 17.55
N ARG A 32 -25.57 1.54 16.26
CA ARG A 32 -24.57 2.02 15.30
C ARG A 32 -24.80 3.48 14.97
N ASP A 33 -26.05 3.85 14.71
CA ASP A 33 -26.44 5.21 14.40
C ASP A 33 -26.10 6.13 15.58
N GLU A 34 -26.37 5.68 16.81
CA GLU A 34 -25.97 6.38 18.04
C GLU A 34 -24.43 6.56 18.13
N ILE A 35 -23.64 5.54 17.79
CA ILE A 35 -22.17 5.66 17.78
C ILE A 35 -21.70 6.73 16.79
N GLU A 36 -22.33 6.85 15.62
CA GLU A 36 -21.96 7.88 14.65
C GLU A 36 -22.37 9.28 15.14
N LEU A 37 -23.57 9.43 15.72
CA LEU A 37 -23.99 10.69 16.35
C LEU A 37 -23.03 11.15 17.45
N LEU A 38 -22.60 10.22 18.31
CA LEU A 38 -21.62 10.52 19.37
C LEU A 38 -20.25 10.92 18.80
N LYS A 39 -19.82 10.34 17.67
CA LYS A 39 -18.57 10.74 16.99
C LYS A 39 -18.66 12.12 16.37
N GLU A 40 -19.83 12.50 15.85
CA GLU A 40 -20.07 13.85 15.35
C GLU A 40 -20.03 14.86 16.50
N GLU A 41 -20.61 14.52 17.65
CA GLU A 41 -20.57 15.37 18.85
C GLU A 41 -19.14 15.58 19.38
N ILE A 42 -18.25 14.59 19.29
CA ILE A 42 -16.83 14.78 19.65
C ILE A 42 -16.18 15.90 18.80
N GLN A 43 -16.58 16.03 17.53
CA GLN A 43 -15.98 17.00 16.60
C GLN A 43 -16.46 18.43 16.88
N SER A 44 -17.70 18.61 17.35
CA SER A 44 -18.27 19.92 17.73
C SER A 44 -17.87 20.33 19.15
N GLN A 45 -17.55 19.37 20.01
CA GLN A 45 -17.22 19.62 21.40
C GLN A 45 -15.86 20.31 21.57
N THR A 46 -15.79 21.31 22.45
CA THR A 46 -14.54 22.02 22.78
C THR A 46 -14.00 21.64 24.15
N ASP A 47 -14.85 21.16 25.06
CA ASP A 47 -14.44 20.67 26.37
C ASP A 47 -13.81 19.27 26.27
N GLU A 48 -12.54 19.17 26.66
CA GLU A 48 -11.77 17.91 26.65
C GLU A 48 -12.34 16.87 27.62
N LYS A 49 -12.95 17.30 28.74
CA LYS A 49 -13.59 16.37 29.67
C LYS A 49 -14.85 15.77 29.04
N ALA A 50 -15.73 16.58 28.47
CA ALA A 50 -16.89 16.12 27.74
C ALA A 50 -16.51 15.19 26.57
N LYS A 51 -15.47 15.52 25.79
CA LYS A 51 -14.95 14.62 24.74
C LYS A 51 -14.56 13.25 25.30
N SER A 52 -13.82 13.25 26.41
CA SER A 52 -13.43 12.02 27.09
C SER A 52 -14.66 11.21 27.53
N ASP A 53 -15.66 11.83 28.14
CA ASP A 53 -16.88 11.14 28.57
C ASP A 53 -17.67 10.55 27.38
N ILE A 54 -17.73 11.27 26.25
CA ILE A 54 -18.36 10.78 25.01
C ILE A 54 -17.58 9.58 24.44
N ILE A 55 -16.24 9.62 24.46
CA ILE A 55 -15.39 8.49 24.04
C ILE A 55 -15.66 7.24 24.89
N ALA A 56 -15.80 7.40 26.21
CA ALA A 56 -16.19 6.31 27.10
C ALA A 56 -17.59 5.75 26.78
N LEU A 57 -18.54 6.64 26.47
CA LEU A 57 -19.90 6.25 26.08
C LEU A 57 -19.90 5.47 24.76
N ILE A 58 -19.13 5.89 23.75
CA ILE A 58 -18.97 5.16 22.49
C ILE A 58 -18.46 3.74 22.75
N GLY A 59 -17.44 3.59 23.59
CA GLY A 59 -16.92 2.28 24.00
C GLY A 59 -18.00 1.41 24.64
N PHE A 60 -18.79 1.98 25.56
CA PHE A 60 -19.89 1.29 26.23
C PHE A 60 -21.01 0.86 25.26
N VAL A 61 -21.47 1.75 24.38
CA VAL A 61 -22.50 1.45 23.37
C VAL A 61 -22.03 0.36 22.42
N ARG A 62 -20.76 0.39 22.03
CA ARG A 62 -20.16 -0.64 21.17
C ARG A 62 -20.12 -2.01 21.86
N TYR A 63 -19.72 -2.05 23.12
CA TYR A 63 -19.72 -3.28 23.93
C TYR A 63 -21.14 -3.85 24.04
N ALA A 64 -22.10 -3.03 24.47
CA ALA A 64 -23.50 -3.42 24.63
C ALA A 64 -24.12 -3.94 23.32
N LYS A 65 -23.86 -3.25 22.19
CA LYS A 65 -24.27 -3.69 20.85
C LYS A 65 -23.83 -5.12 20.58
N CYS A 66 -22.57 -5.45 20.87
CA CYS A 66 -22.01 -6.79 20.63
C CYS A 66 -22.65 -7.84 21.55
N VAL A 67 -22.83 -7.52 22.83
CA VAL A 67 -23.35 -8.45 23.84
C VAL A 67 -24.84 -8.73 23.65
N LEU A 68 -25.65 -7.68 23.47
CA LEU A 68 -27.10 -7.77 23.41
C LEU A 68 -27.59 -8.23 22.03
N TYR A 69 -27.01 -7.68 20.96
CA TYR A 69 -27.54 -7.83 19.60
C TYR A 69 -26.64 -8.64 18.67
N GLY A 70 -25.53 -9.17 19.21
CA GLY A 70 -24.77 -10.29 18.66
C GLY A 70 -24.61 -10.27 17.13
N GLY A 71 -23.81 -9.33 16.61
CA GLY A 71 -23.39 -9.27 15.21
C GLY A 71 -24.54 -9.33 14.21
N SER A 72 -25.71 -8.81 14.53
CA SER A 72 -26.82 -8.69 13.59
C SER A 72 -26.43 -7.71 12.48
N THR A 73 -25.74 -8.19 11.44
CA THR A 73 -25.94 -7.60 10.12
C THR A 73 -27.44 -7.72 9.83
N PRO A 74 -28.08 -6.71 9.23
CA PRO A 74 -29.41 -6.91 8.69
C PRO A 74 -29.39 -8.20 7.88
N ARG A 75 -30.38 -9.08 8.06
CA ARG A 75 -30.78 -9.93 6.92
C ARG A 75 -30.95 -8.93 5.80
N THR A 76 -30.09 -8.97 4.79
CA THR A 76 -30.45 -8.35 3.54
C THR A 76 -31.77 -8.99 3.20
N ASN A 77 -32.85 -8.22 3.33
CA ASN A 77 -34.10 -8.56 2.69
C ASN A 77 -33.71 -8.70 1.22
N SER A 78 -33.50 -9.93 0.79
CA SER A 78 -33.24 -10.37 -0.59
C SER A 78 -34.47 -10.14 -1.48
N ARG A 79 -35.32 -9.18 -1.10
CA ARG A 79 -36.46 -8.68 -1.86
C ARG A 79 -36.31 -7.16 -1.92
N ARG A 80 -35.77 -6.70 -3.06
CA ARG A 80 -35.55 -5.31 -3.50
C ARG A 80 -34.20 -4.65 -3.18
N ARG A 81 -33.09 -5.33 -3.45
CA ARG A 81 -32.04 -4.66 -4.23
C ARG A 81 -32.21 -5.12 -5.67
N ARG A 82 -32.86 -4.27 -6.49
CA ARG A 82 -32.69 -4.34 -7.95
C ARG A 82 -31.21 -4.47 -8.22
N ALA A 83 -30.83 -5.36 -9.13
CA ALA A 83 -29.48 -5.57 -9.61
C ALA A 83 -28.72 -4.24 -9.70
N ALA A 84 -27.97 -3.90 -8.66
CA ALA A 84 -27.03 -2.82 -8.69
C ALA A 84 -25.78 -3.46 -9.28
N VAL A 85 -25.52 -3.08 -10.52
CA VAL A 85 -24.26 -3.30 -11.22
C VAL A 85 -23.12 -3.12 -10.22
N ASP A 86 -22.16 -4.03 -10.23
CA ASP A 86 -20.93 -3.96 -9.44
C ASP A 86 -20.16 -2.69 -9.84
N VAL A 87 -20.49 -1.56 -9.21
CA VAL A 87 -19.86 -0.27 -9.50
C VAL A 87 -18.47 -0.31 -8.89
N SER A 88 -17.48 -0.68 -9.70
CA SER A 88 -16.08 -0.64 -9.27
C SER A 88 -15.68 0.83 -9.05
N VAL A 89 -15.47 1.21 -7.79
CA VAL A 89 -14.93 2.54 -7.43
C VAL A 89 -13.61 2.75 -8.20
N PRO A 90 -13.47 3.81 -9.01
CA PRO A 90 -12.24 4.14 -9.71
C PRO A 90 -11.04 4.19 -8.76
N ALA A 91 -9.88 3.70 -9.22
CA ALA A 91 -8.66 3.63 -8.41
C ALA A 91 -8.26 5.00 -7.84
N ASP A 92 -8.48 6.07 -8.61
CA ASP A 92 -8.12 7.44 -8.23
C ASP A 92 -8.99 8.01 -7.10
N PHE A 93 -10.12 7.36 -6.81
CA PHE A 93 -11.04 7.75 -5.73
C PHE A 93 -10.85 6.92 -4.46
N ARG A 94 -9.96 5.93 -4.48
CA ARG A 94 -9.68 5.07 -3.32
C ARG A 94 -8.50 5.57 -2.52
N CYS A 95 -8.62 5.49 -1.21
CA CYS A 95 -7.53 5.77 -0.28
C CYS A 95 -6.46 4.67 -0.42
N PRO A 96 -5.18 4.99 -0.67
CA PRO A 96 -4.14 3.97 -0.78
C PRO A 96 -3.81 3.20 0.51
N ILE A 97 -4.33 3.63 1.67
CA ILE A 97 -4.17 2.93 2.96
C ILE A 97 -5.33 1.95 3.19
N SER A 98 -6.56 2.46 3.16
CA SER A 98 -7.75 1.67 3.48
C SER A 98 -8.34 0.93 2.28
N LEU A 99 -7.93 1.29 1.07
CA LEU A 99 -8.44 0.80 -0.22
C LEU A 99 -9.94 1.08 -0.44
N ASP A 100 -10.54 1.89 0.42
CA ASP A 100 -11.93 2.34 0.37
C ASP A 100 -12.05 3.71 -0.34
N LEU A 101 -13.26 4.06 -0.79
CA LEU A 101 -13.57 5.40 -1.32
C LEU A 101 -13.17 6.50 -0.33
N MET A 102 -12.40 7.50 -0.78
CA MET A 102 -12.02 8.67 0.04
C MET A 102 -13.24 9.55 0.27
N ARG A 103 -13.56 9.82 1.54
CA ARG A 103 -14.63 10.74 1.94
C ARG A 103 -14.09 12.15 2.09
N ASP A 104 -12.89 12.26 2.67
CA ASP A 104 -12.18 13.52 2.83
C ASP A 104 -10.74 13.40 2.31
N PRO A 105 -10.52 13.57 0.99
CA PRO A 105 -9.21 13.42 0.39
C PRO A 105 -8.26 14.55 0.83
N VAL A 106 -7.11 14.18 1.37
CA VAL A 106 -6.03 15.08 1.81
C VAL A 106 -4.69 14.65 1.21
N VAL A 107 -3.85 15.62 0.91
CA VAL A 107 -2.53 15.44 0.30
C VAL A 107 -1.45 15.55 1.39
N VAL A 108 -0.53 14.59 1.40
CA VAL A 108 0.72 14.66 2.20
C VAL A 108 1.84 15.28 1.38
N LEU A 109 2.95 15.68 2.03
CA LEU A 109 4.10 16.36 1.40
C LEU A 109 4.62 15.72 0.09
N THR A 110 4.52 14.40 -0.07
CA THR A 110 4.95 13.70 -1.30
C THR A 110 4.01 13.88 -2.49
N GLY A 111 2.92 14.63 -2.32
CA GLY A 111 1.88 14.86 -3.33
C GLY A 111 0.92 13.68 -3.50
N GLN A 112 0.90 12.72 -2.56
CA GLN A 112 -0.04 11.59 -2.60
C GLN A 112 -1.30 11.92 -1.78
N THR A 113 -2.45 11.52 -2.29
CA THR A 113 -3.75 11.77 -1.66
C THR A 113 -4.24 10.53 -0.91
N TYR A 114 -4.78 10.74 0.28
CA TYR A 114 -5.36 9.73 1.15
C TYR A 114 -6.68 10.24 1.72
N ASP A 115 -7.52 9.35 2.23
CA ASP A 115 -8.61 9.77 3.11
C ASP A 115 -8.03 10.27 4.45
N ARG A 116 -8.50 11.43 4.95
CA ARG A 116 -7.98 12.11 6.15
C ARG A 116 -7.88 11.18 7.34
N ASN A 117 -8.95 10.45 7.65
CA ASN A 117 -8.98 9.56 8.80
C ASN A 117 -7.95 8.44 8.66
N SER A 118 -7.82 7.91 7.44
CA SER A 118 -6.87 6.82 7.16
C SER A 118 -5.41 7.27 7.34
N ILE A 119 -5.03 8.46 6.88
CA ILE A 119 -3.66 8.97 7.00
C ILE A 119 -3.36 9.55 8.39
N ALA A 120 -4.34 10.14 9.07
CA ALA A 120 -4.20 10.56 10.46
C ALA A 120 -3.91 9.35 11.36
N LEU A 121 -4.70 8.27 11.23
CA LEU A 121 -4.47 7.00 11.94
C LEU A 121 -3.09 6.39 11.63
N TRP A 122 -2.58 6.57 10.41
CA TRP A 122 -1.24 6.11 10.04
C TRP A 122 -0.14 6.84 10.81
N PHE A 123 -0.26 8.16 10.97
CA PHE A 123 0.66 8.98 11.75
C PHE A 123 0.54 8.72 13.25
N GLU A 124 -0.68 8.63 13.77
CA GLU A 124 -0.96 8.25 15.17
C GLU A 124 -0.40 6.86 15.51
N SER A 125 -0.33 5.96 14.53
CA SER A 125 0.30 4.64 14.68
C SER A 125 1.83 4.68 14.70
N GLY A 126 2.44 5.87 14.74
CA GLY A 126 3.89 6.08 14.91
C GLY A 126 4.68 6.18 13.61
N HIS A 127 4.03 6.18 12.44
CA HIS A 127 4.74 6.27 11.17
C HIS A 127 5.00 7.72 10.76
N THR A 128 6.21 7.99 10.26
CA THR A 128 6.61 9.30 9.69
C THR A 128 6.89 9.20 8.19
N THR A 129 6.28 8.24 7.50
CA THR A 129 6.51 7.96 6.07
C THR A 129 5.23 8.08 5.26
N CYS A 130 5.35 8.41 3.98
CA CYS A 130 4.27 8.33 3.01
C CYS A 130 3.94 6.84 2.75
N PRO A 131 2.69 6.39 3.01
CA PRO A 131 2.30 4.99 2.81
C PRO A 131 2.45 4.49 1.38
N LYS A 132 2.36 5.32 0.35
CA LYS A 132 2.38 4.84 -1.05
C LYS A 132 3.78 4.89 -1.66
N THR A 133 4.61 5.84 -1.24
CA THR A 133 5.95 6.04 -1.81
C THR A 133 7.07 5.50 -0.91
N GLY A 134 6.77 5.22 0.36
CA GLY A 134 7.77 4.84 1.37
C GLY A 134 8.75 5.96 1.73
N GLN A 135 8.55 7.19 1.25
CA GLN A 135 9.41 8.33 1.56
C GLN A 135 9.16 8.86 2.97
N THR A 136 10.21 9.13 3.73
CA THR A 136 10.11 9.79 5.04
C THR A 136 9.66 11.24 4.88
N LEU A 137 8.64 11.63 5.64
CA LEU A 137 8.08 12.98 5.67
C LEU A 137 8.80 13.79 6.74
N THR A 138 9.10 15.05 6.44
CA THR A 138 9.69 15.98 7.42
C THR A 138 8.66 16.57 8.38
N HIS A 139 7.39 16.57 7.99
CA HIS A 139 6.24 17.00 8.77
C HIS A 139 4.99 16.23 8.31
N THR A 140 3.98 16.16 9.18
CA THR A 140 2.75 15.38 8.98
C THR A 140 1.54 16.25 8.61
N ASP A 141 1.78 17.45 8.06
CA ASP A 141 0.68 18.36 7.70
C ASP A 141 -0.15 17.78 6.55
N LEU A 142 -1.47 17.95 6.66
CA LEU A 142 -2.46 17.43 5.72
C LEU A 142 -3.13 18.59 4.99
N ILE A 143 -2.92 18.65 3.68
CA ILE A 143 -3.51 19.69 2.82
C ILE A 143 -4.80 19.13 2.21
N PRO A 144 -5.99 19.73 2.43
CA PRO A 144 -7.23 19.27 1.80
C PRO A 144 -7.15 19.25 0.26
N ASN A 145 -7.63 18.18 -0.37
CA ASN A 145 -7.76 18.08 -1.82
C ASN A 145 -9.23 18.30 -2.24
N SER A 146 -9.69 19.54 -2.17
CA SER A 146 -11.09 19.89 -2.49
C SER A 146 -11.46 19.56 -3.94
N ALA A 147 -10.50 19.62 -4.87
CA ALA A 147 -10.72 19.25 -6.27
C ALA A 147 -11.07 17.76 -6.40
N LEU A 148 -10.29 16.86 -5.77
CA LEU A 148 -10.59 15.44 -5.79
C LEU A 148 -11.87 15.12 -5.02
N LYS A 149 -12.12 15.82 -3.90
CA LYS A 149 -13.37 15.68 -3.13
C LYS A 149 -14.60 15.96 -4.01
N ASN A 150 -14.55 17.02 -4.81
CA ASN A 150 -15.62 17.37 -5.74
C ASN A 150 -15.79 16.33 -6.86
N LEU A 151 -14.69 15.82 -7.43
CA LEU A 151 -14.75 14.76 -8.44
C LEU A 151 -15.37 13.47 -7.89
N ILE A 152 -15.00 13.10 -6.67
CA ILE A 152 -15.58 11.93 -5.99
C ILE A 152 -17.07 12.15 -5.72
N ALA A 153 -17.47 13.34 -5.26
CA ALA A 153 -18.86 13.69 -5.02
C ALA A 153 -19.71 13.61 -6.31
N MET A 154 -19.17 14.11 -7.42
CA MET A 154 -19.81 14.02 -8.74
C MET A 154 -19.98 12.57 -9.18
N TRP A 155 -18.92 11.77 -9.11
CA TRP A 155 -18.97 10.36 -9.43
C TRP A 155 -19.97 9.59 -8.56
N CYS A 156 -19.98 9.85 -7.25
CA CYS A 156 -20.95 9.25 -6.34
C CYS A 156 -22.38 9.60 -6.73
N ARG A 157 -22.65 10.86 -7.13
CA ARG A 157 -23.97 11.30 -7.61
C ARG A 157 -24.40 10.55 -8.88
N GLU A 158 -23.49 10.37 -9.83
CA GLU A 158 -23.75 9.60 -11.06
C GLU A 158 -24.05 8.13 -10.78
N GLN A 159 -23.32 7.54 -9.84
CA GLN A 159 -23.47 6.14 -9.43
C GLN A 159 -24.57 5.93 -8.37
N LYS A 160 -25.27 7.00 -7.96
CA LYS A 160 -26.29 7.00 -6.89
C LYS A 160 -25.78 6.48 -5.54
N ILE A 161 -24.51 6.73 -5.24
CA ILE A 161 -23.85 6.41 -3.97
C ILE A 161 -24.00 7.63 -3.03
N PRO A 162 -24.49 7.46 -1.79
CA PRO A 162 -24.56 8.54 -0.82
C PRO A 162 -23.16 9.10 -0.47
N PHE A 163 -22.95 10.40 -0.70
CA PHE A 163 -21.70 11.10 -0.40
C PHE A 163 -21.97 12.33 0.48
N GLU A 164 -21.73 12.19 1.78
CA GLU A 164 -21.78 13.29 2.74
C GLU A 164 -20.40 13.97 2.82
N SER A 165 -20.39 15.27 2.55
CA SER A 165 -19.20 16.12 2.60
C SER A 165 -19.01 16.66 4.02
N THR A 166 -18.10 16.07 4.79
CA THR A 166 -17.65 16.65 6.06
C THR A 166 -16.56 17.68 5.78
N ASP A 167 -16.85 18.98 5.95
CA ASP A 167 -15.87 20.06 5.80
C ASP A 167 -15.30 20.43 7.17
N PHE A 168 -14.16 19.85 7.59
CA PHE A 168 -13.49 20.28 8.83
C PHE A 168 -11.96 20.27 8.78
N ASN A 169 -11.43 21.27 9.47
CA ASN A 169 -10.03 21.64 9.63
C ASN A 169 -9.66 21.30 11.09
N VAL A 170 -8.88 20.23 11.32
CA VAL A 170 -8.47 19.82 12.68
C VAL A 170 -6.95 19.70 12.74
N LYS A 171 -6.35 20.51 13.61
CA LYS A 171 -4.98 20.37 14.10
C LYS A 171 -4.98 19.24 15.12
N SER A 172 -4.08 18.28 14.92
CA SER A 172 -3.79 17.16 15.83
C SER A 172 -3.23 17.68 17.17
N ASN A 173 -4.03 17.57 18.24
CA ASN A 173 -3.54 17.69 19.61
C ASN A 173 -3.60 16.32 20.29
N GLY A 174 -2.55 16.02 21.08
CA GLY A 174 -2.24 14.69 21.62
C GLY A 174 -3.37 14.05 22.42
N VAL A 175 -3.58 12.76 22.15
CA VAL A 175 -4.62 11.93 22.76
C VAL A 175 -4.27 11.63 24.22
N VAL A 176 -5.17 12.03 25.12
CA VAL A 176 -5.26 11.49 26.48
C VAL A 176 -5.97 10.12 26.38
N THR A 177 -5.32 9.05 26.82
CA THR A 177 -5.89 7.70 26.82
C THR A 177 -7.09 7.63 27.78
N ASN A 178 -8.30 7.41 27.26
CA ASN A 178 -9.49 7.20 28.09
C ASN A 178 -9.54 5.74 28.59
N LYS A 179 -9.28 5.54 29.88
CA LYS A 179 -9.23 4.21 30.51
C LYS A 179 -10.54 3.43 30.33
N THR A 180 -11.69 4.08 30.53
CA THR A 180 -13.01 3.43 30.44
C THR A 180 -13.32 2.93 29.04
N ALA A 181 -12.99 3.72 28.01
CA ALA A 181 -13.17 3.35 26.61
C ALA A 181 -12.24 2.20 26.20
N LEU A 182 -10.99 2.24 26.67
CA LEU A 182 -10.02 1.15 26.48
C LEU A 182 -10.54 -0.15 27.10
N GLU A 183 -11.05 -0.08 28.33
CA GLU A 183 -11.55 -1.27 29.02
C GLU A 183 -12.83 -1.81 28.38
N ALA A 184 -13.76 -0.94 27.97
CA ALA A 184 -14.92 -1.35 27.17
C ALA A 184 -14.50 -2.06 25.86
N THR A 185 -13.42 -1.60 25.24
CA THR A 185 -12.84 -2.22 24.04
C THR A 185 -12.25 -3.59 24.36
N ARG A 186 -11.46 -3.74 25.44
CA ARG A 186 -10.94 -5.03 25.91
C ARG A 186 -12.06 -6.04 26.21
N MET A 187 -13.14 -5.60 26.86
CA MET A 187 -14.32 -6.43 27.11
C MET A 187 -15.01 -6.85 25.80
N THR A 188 -15.16 -5.93 24.84
CA THR A 188 -15.75 -6.21 23.53
C THR A 188 -14.94 -7.27 22.77
N VAL A 189 -13.62 -7.08 22.70
CA VAL A 189 -12.71 -8.03 22.04
C VAL A 189 -12.80 -9.41 22.70
N SER A 190 -12.74 -9.46 24.03
CA SER A 190 -12.82 -10.71 24.79
C SER A 190 -14.13 -11.46 24.53
N PHE A 191 -15.26 -10.74 24.52
CA PHE A 191 -16.56 -11.32 24.17
C PHE A 191 -16.58 -11.89 22.75
N LEU A 192 -16.11 -11.14 21.75
CA LEU A 192 -16.08 -11.57 20.35
C LEU A 192 -15.20 -12.81 20.14
N ILE A 193 -14.03 -12.83 20.77
CA ILE A 193 -13.08 -13.95 20.67
C ILE A 193 -13.63 -15.20 21.35
N ASN A 194 -14.23 -15.08 22.53
CA ASN A 194 -14.83 -16.22 23.22
C ASN A 194 -16.02 -16.79 22.45
N LYS A 195 -16.88 -15.92 21.89
CA LYS A 195 -17.97 -16.34 20.99
C LYS A 195 -17.43 -16.99 19.72
N LEU A 196 -16.33 -16.50 19.16
CA LEU A 196 -15.72 -17.06 17.94
C LEU A 196 -15.13 -18.45 18.21
N LYS A 197 -14.47 -18.64 19.36
CA LYS A 197 -13.97 -19.96 19.80
C LYS A 197 -15.08 -20.99 19.97
N ALA A 198 -16.24 -20.58 20.49
CA ALA A 198 -17.39 -21.44 20.70
C ALA A 198 -18.26 -21.63 19.45
N SER A 199 -18.04 -20.85 18.39
CA SER A 199 -18.90 -20.88 17.20
C SER A 199 -18.66 -22.12 16.36
N GLN A 200 -19.75 -22.80 15.99
CA GLN A 200 -19.74 -23.94 15.08
C GLN A 200 -20.30 -23.58 13.68
N SER A 201 -20.85 -22.37 13.53
CA SER A 201 -21.49 -21.92 12.30
C SER A 201 -20.64 -20.89 11.58
N ILE A 202 -20.44 -21.08 10.27
CA ILE A 202 -19.70 -20.18 9.40
C ILE A 202 -20.35 -18.79 9.36
N ASP A 203 -21.68 -18.72 9.35
CA ASP A 203 -22.41 -17.44 9.37
C ASP A 203 -22.21 -16.69 10.69
N SER A 204 -22.16 -17.42 11.81
CA SER A 204 -21.85 -16.82 13.11
C SER A 204 -20.39 -16.35 13.16
N ALA A 205 -19.44 -17.15 12.66
CA ALA A 205 -18.03 -16.77 12.60
C ALA A 205 -17.82 -15.54 11.71
N SER A 206 -18.47 -15.48 10.54
CA SER A 206 -18.40 -14.35 9.61
C SER A 206 -18.88 -13.05 10.25
N ARG A 207 -19.99 -13.09 11.01
CA ARG A 207 -20.51 -11.93 11.74
C ARG A 207 -19.54 -11.45 12.84
N LEU A 208 -18.97 -12.37 13.60
CA LEU A 208 -18.02 -12.04 14.67
C LEU A 208 -16.72 -11.45 14.13
N VAL A 209 -16.19 -12.02 13.04
CA VAL A 209 -14.95 -11.54 12.40
C VAL A 209 -15.19 -10.21 11.69
N HIS A 210 -16.39 -9.96 11.16
CA HIS A 210 -16.77 -8.66 10.65
C HIS A 210 -16.74 -7.58 11.75
N GLU A 211 -17.27 -7.87 12.94
CA GLU A 211 -17.19 -6.92 14.08
C GLU A 211 -15.73 -6.68 14.51
N LEU A 212 -14.88 -7.70 14.51
CA LEU A 212 -13.43 -7.53 14.74
C LEU A 212 -12.78 -6.64 13.65
N ARG A 213 -13.15 -6.82 12.38
CA ARG A 213 -12.68 -5.98 11.26
C ARG A 213 -13.06 -4.52 11.47
N VAL A 214 -14.32 -4.25 11.82
CA VAL A 214 -14.84 -2.90 12.07
C VAL A 214 -14.13 -2.27 13.25
N LEU A 215 -13.94 -3.00 14.35
CA LEU A 215 -13.23 -2.52 15.53
C LEU A 215 -11.76 -2.21 15.22
N ALA A 216 -11.06 -3.04 14.46
CA ALA A 216 -9.66 -2.78 14.08
C ALA A 216 -9.49 -1.51 13.21
N LYS A 217 -10.58 -0.99 12.60
CA LYS A 217 -10.56 0.22 11.78
C LYS A 217 -10.64 1.50 12.63
N THR A 218 -11.10 1.44 13.87
CA THR A 218 -11.44 2.64 14.65
C THR A 218 -10.23 3.43 15.12
N ASP A 219 -9.28 2.79 15.79
CA ASP A 219 -8.17 3.45 16.48
C ASP A 219 -7.02 2.48 16.80
N SER A 220 -5.88 3.02 17.25
CA SER A 220 -4.69 2.25 17.61
C SER A 220 -4.91 1.35 18.83
N ASP A 221 -5.64 1.81 19.84
CA ASP A 221 -5.93 1.05 21.06
C ASP A 221 -6.75 -0.22 20.75
N SER A 222 -7.74 -0.09 19.88
CA SER A 222 -8.55 -1.21 19.40
C SER A 222 -7.71 -2.25 18.66
N ARG A 223 -6.75 -1.81 17.82
CA ARG A 223 -5.80 -2.71 17.15
C ARG A 223 -4.89 -3.42 18.15
N ALA A 224 -4.40 -2.71 19.17
CA ALA A 224 -3.57 -3.29 20.21
C ALA A 224 -4.35 -4.36 21.00
N CYS A 225 -5.56 -4.02 21.48
CA CYS A 225 -6.43 -4.92 22.22
C CYS A 225 -6.73 -6.22 21.47
N ILE A 226 -7.06 -6.13 20.17
CA ILE A 226 -7.35 -7.33 19.34
C ILE A 226 -6.12 -8.22 19.22
N ALA A 227 -4.94 -7.64 18.98
CA ALA A 227 -3.71 -8.43 18.85
C ALA A 227 -3.28 -9.08 20.17
N GLU A 228 -3.46 -8.39 21.30
CA GLU A 228 -3.16 -8.89 22.65
C GLU A 228 -4.07 -10.05 23.06
N ALA A 229 -5.35 -10.02 22.67
CA ALA A 229 -6.35 -10.99 23.10
C ALA A 229 -6.32 -12.35 22.38
N ALA A 230 -5.18 -12.71 21.76
CA ALA A 230 -5.00 -13.94 20.99
C ALA A 230 -6.01 -14.14 19.83
N ALA A 231 -6.38 -13.05 19.16
CA ALA A 231 -7.21 -13.12 17.95
C ALA A 231 -6.47 -13.76 16.76
N LEU A 232 -5.15 -13.52 16.64
CA LEU A 232 -4.35 -13.94 15.49
C LEU A 232 -4.44 -15.47 15.23
N PRO A 233 -4.22 -16.38 16.20
CA PRO A 233 -4.37 -17.82 15.96
C PRO A 233 -5.74 -18.26 15.46
N LEU A 234 -6.81 -17.55 15.84
CA LEU A 234 -8.16 -17.83 15.32
C LEU A 234 -8.30 -17.36 13.87
N LEU A 235 -7.78 -16.18 13.55
CA LEU A 235 -7.80 -15.64 12.19
C LEU A 235 -7.02 -16.53 11.22
N VAL A 236 -5.93 -17.18 11.65
CA VAL A 236 -5.18 -18.15 10.81
C VAL A 236 -6.09 -19.23 10.24
N LYS A 237 -6.97 -19.82 11.08
CA LYS A 237 -7.89 -20.89 10.66
C LYS A 237 -8.88 -20.40 9.60
N LEU A 238 -9.23 -19.11 9.64
CA LEU A 238 -10.22 -18.49 8.77
C LEU A 238 -9.64 -18.01 7.44
N LEU A 239 -8.33 -17.78 7.36
CA LEU A 239 -7.64 -17.44 6.10
C LEU A 239 -7.75 -18.57 5.07
N GLY A 240 -7.81 -19.82 5.51
CA GLY A 240 -8.00 -20.99 4.65
C GLY A 240 -9.46 -21.28 4.29
N SER A 241 -10.42 -20.44 4.68
CA SER A 241 -11.85 -20.66 4.39
C SER A 241 -12.15 -20.52 2.90
N GLU A 242 -12.94 -21.44 2.35
CA GLU A 242 -13.48 -21.35 1.00
C GLU A 242 -14.60 -20.31 0.88
N HIS A 243 -15.16 -19.84 1.99
CA HIS A 243 -16.20 -18.82 1.99
C HIS A 243 -15.61 -17.42 1.75
N PRO A 244 -15.95 -16.77 0.62
CA PRO A 244 -15.32 -15.51 0.21
C PRO A 244 -15.41 -14.41 1.26
N SER A 245 -16.59 -14.18 1.83
CA SER A 245 -16.83 -13.10 2.80
C SER A 245 -16.05 -13.30 4.10
N LEU A 246 -15.96 -14.54 4.58
CA LEU A 246 -15.23 -14.89 5.79
C LEU A 246 -13.72 -14.74 5.59
N GLN A 247 -13.19 -15.23 4.46
CA GLN A 247 -11.77 -15.09 4.13
C GLN A 247 -11.38 -13.61 3.97
N VAL A 248 -12.19 -12.81 3.26
CA VAL A 248 -12.00 -11.36 3.14
C VAL A 248 -12.00 -10.71 4.52
N ASN A 249 -13.00 -10.96 5.36
CA ASN A 249 -13.06 -10.37 6.69
C ASN A 249 -11.86 -10.76 7.58
N ALA A 250 -11.38 -12.00 7.47
CA ALA A 250 -10.21 -12.46 8.21
C ALA A 250 -8.93 -11.73 7.76
N VAL A 251 -8.66 -11.67 6.45
CA VAL A 251 -7.45 -11.02 5.93
C VAL A 251 -7.49 -9.50 6.13
N THR A 252 -8.66 -8.85 5.98
CA THR A 252 -8.79 -7.41 6.23
C THR A 252 -8.63 -7.07 7.71
N THR A 253 -9.10 -7.93 8.62
CA THR A 253 -8.80 -7.76 10.05
C THR A 253 -7.29 -7.75 10.26
N ILE A 254 -6.55 -8.73 9.71
CA ILE A 254 -5.08 -8.78 9.83
C ILE A 254 -4.41 -7.54 9.22
N LEU A 255 -4.87 -7.08 8.06
CA LEU A 255 -4.41 -5.83 7.44
C LEU A 255 -4.59 -4.64 8.39
N ASN A 256 -5.79 -4.47 8.95
CA ASN A 256 -6.06 -3.37 9.87
C ASN A 256 -5.18 -3.45 11.12
N LEU A 257 -4.92 -4.66 11.63
CA LEU A 257 -3.99 -4.87 12.76
C LEU A 257 -2.54 -4.55 12.39
N SER A 258 -2.10 -4.83 11.16
CA SER A 258 -0.73 -4.58 10.71
C SER A 258 -0.42 -3.10 10.54
N ILE A 259 -1.43 -2.23 10.43
CA ILE A 259 -1.26 -0.77 10.42
C ILE A 259 -0.63 -0.29 11.73
N LEU A 260 -0.79 -0.97 12.86
CA LEU A 260 -0.10 -0.57 14.10
C LEU A 260 1.31 -1.18 14.15
N GLU A 261 2.36 -0.35 14.25
CA GLU A 261 3.76 -0.81 14.34
C GLU A 261 3.98 -1.85 15.45
N ALA A 262 3.42 -1.61 16.65
CA ALA A 262 3.53 -2.51 17.80
C ALA A 262 2.97 -3.93 17.53
N ASN A 263 2.02 -4.07 16.61
CA ASN A 263 1.42 -5.35 16.25
C ASN A 263 2.24 -6.15 15.23
N LYS A 264 3.09 -5.49 14.43
CA LYS A 264 3.77 -6.13 13.30
C LYS A 264 4.67 -7.29 13.75
N THR A 265 5.35 -7.16 14.88
CA THR A 265 6.16 -8.23 15.48
C THR A 265 5.29 -9.45 15.82
N ARG A 266 4.18 -9.22 16.52
CA ARG A 266 3.24 -10.29 16.90
C ARG A 266 2.66 -10.99 15.67
N ILE A 267 2.31 -10.25 14.62
CA ILE A 267 1.81 -10.79 13.34
C ILE A 267 2.89 -11.63 12.64
N MET A 268 4.14 -11.18 12.65
CA MET A 268 5.27 -11.89 12.02
C MET A 268 5.75 -13.12 12.79
N GLU A 269 5.46 -13.20 14.08
CA GLU A 269 5.89 -14.28 14.98
C GLU A 269 4.77 -15.29 15.26
N THR A 270 3.50 -14.92 15.09
CA THR A 270 2.40 -15.88 15.26
C THR A 270 2.44 -16.94 14.17
N ASP A 271 2.52 -18.20 14.60
CA ASP A 271 2.57 -19.35 13.71
C ASP A 271 1.38 -19.37 12.74
N GLY A 272 1.69 -19.63 11.46
CA GLY A 272 0.69 -19.78 10.41
C GLY A 272 0.14 -18.48 9.82
N ILE A 273 0.21 -17.32 10.51
CA ILE A 273 -0.34 -16.04 9.99
C ILE A 273 0.29 -15.68 8.64
N LEU A 274 1.62 -15.59 8.59
CA LEU A 274 2.30 -15.17 7.37
C LEU A 274 2.07 -16.17 6.22
N ASN A 275 2.08 -17.48 6.50
CA ASN A 275 1.80 -18.50 5.49
C ASN A 275 0.34 -18.44 4.99
N GLY A 276 -0.61 -18.17 5.89
CA GLY A 276 -2.02 -17.99 5.53
C GLY A 276 -2.24 -16.74 4.67
N VAL A 277 -1.61 -15.60 5.01
CA VAL A 277 -1.66 -14.38 4.18
C VAL A 277 -1.05 -14.64 2.80
N ILE A 278 0.04 -15.42 2.73
CA ILE A 278 0.66 -15.83 1.45
C ILE A 278 -0.26 -16.74 0.64
N GLU A 279 -1.03 -17.62 1.28
CA GLU A 279 -2.02 -18.45 0.59
C GLU A 279 -3.12 -17.56 0.01
N VAL A 280 -3.71 -16.67 0.82
CA VAL A 280 -4.75 -15.73 0.36
C VAL A 280 -4.23 -14.85 -0.79
N LEU A 281 -2.99 -14.39 -0.76
CA LEU A 281 -2.40 -13.63 -1.87
C LEU A 281 -2.42 -14.41 -3.20
N ARG A 282 -2.11 -15.72 -3.15
CA ARG A 282 -1.96 -16.55 -4.35
C ARG A 282 -3.30 -17.09 -4.85
N SER A 283 -4.09 -17.64 -3.93
CA SER A 283 -5.27 -18.46 -4.22
C SER A 283 -6.54 -17.94 -3.53
N GLY A 284 -6.52 -16.72 -3.00
CA GLY A 284 -7.69 -16.10 -2.35
C GLY A 284 -8.94 -16.12 -3.24
N ALA A 285 -10.08 -16.35 -2.60
CA ALA A 285 -11.39 -16.55 -3.24
C ALA A 285 -11.88 -15.33 -4.03
N THR A 286 -11.39 -14.13 -3.69
CA THR A 286 -11.70 -12.89 -4.39
C THR A 286 -10.46 -12.06 -4.63
N TRP A 287 -10.54 -11.19 -5.64
CA TRP A 287 -9.53 -10.16 -5.87
C TRP A 287 -9.35 -9.24 -4.65
N GLU A 288 -10.43 -8.89 -3.95
CA GLU A 288 -10.37 -8.12 -2.71
C GLU A 288 -9.51 -8.83 -1.64
N ALA A 289 -9.68 -10.14 -1.46
CA ALA A 289 -8.88 -10.92 -0.52
C ALA A 289 -7.39 -10.90 -0.89
N LYS A 290 -7.07 -11.12 -2.18
CA LYS A 290 -5.70 -11.06 -2.70
C LYS A 290 -5.07 -9.67 -2.51
N GLY A 291 -5.83 -8.61 -2.79
CA GLY A 291 -5.43 -7.22 -2.59
C GLY A 291 -5.13 -6.90 -1.13
N ASN A 292 -6.01 -7.30 -0.21
CA ASN A 292 -5.81 -7.12 1.22
C ASN A 292 -4.60 -7.91 1.75
N ALA A 293 -4.34 -9.11 1.20
CA ALA A 293 -3.13 -9.86 1.52
C ALA A 293 -1.86 -9.14 1.03
N ALA A 294 -1.88 -8.58 -0.19
CA ALA A 294 -0.77 -7.78 -0.72
C ALA A 294 -0.54 -6.52 0.13
N ALA A 295 -1.60 -5.81 0.52
CA ALA A 295 -1.54 -4.65 1.41
C ALA A 295 -0.99 -5.01 2.80
N THR A 296 -1.31 -6.20 3.32
CA THR A 296 -0.76 -6.69 4.60
C THR A 296 0.75 -6.90 4.47
N ILE A 297 1.21 -7.53 3.38
CA ILE A 297 2.64 -7.72 3.11
C ILE A 297 3.34 -6.37 2.93
N PHE A 298 2.71 -5.42 2.23
CA PHE A 298 3.22 -4.06 2.09
C PHE A 298 3.39 -3.40 3.47
N SER A 299 2.36 -3.41 4.31
CA SER A 299 2.38 -2.85 5.66
C SER A 299 3.49 -3.44 6.55
N LEU A 300 3.62 -4.78 6.54
CA LEU A 300 4.68 -5.49 7.27
C LEU A 300 6.07 -5.18 6.72
N SER A 301 6.21 -5.03 5.40
CA SER A 301 7.47 -4.65 4.77
C SER A 301 7.91 -3.22 5.10
N GLY A 302 7.07 -2.39 5.73
CA GLY A 302 7.49 -1.10 6.29
C GLY A 302 8.65 -1.23 7.28
N VAL A 303 8.72 -2.34 8.02
CA VAL A 303 9.81 -2.64 8.95
C VAL A 303 10.99 -3.23 8.18
N HIS A 304 12.16 -2.59 8.28
CA HIS A 304 13.34 -2.98 7.50
C HIS A 304 13.74 -4.45 7.71
N ALA A 305 13.69 -4.95 8.95
CA ALA A 305 14.02 -6.34 9.29
C ALA A 305 13.08 -7.37 8.63
N TYR A 306 11.84 -6.98 8.31
CA TYR A 306 10.86 -7.89 7.71
C TYR A 306 10.95 -7.93 6.19
N LYS A 307 11.50 -6.90 5.53
CA LYS A 307 11.71 -6.88 4.06
C LYS A 307 12.45 -8.12 3.56
N LYS A 308 13.60 -8.42 4.16
CA LYS A 308 14.40 -9.61 3.83
C LYS A 308 13.62 -10.91 4.09
N ARG A 309 13.00 -11.05 5.27
CA ARG A 309 12.24 -12.25 5.65
C ARG A 309 11.08 -12.53 4.68
N LEU A 310 10.37 -11.49 4.27
CA LEU A 310 9.27 -11.56 3.31
C LEU A 310 9.78 -11.94 1.92
N ALA A 311 10.82 -11.25 1.42
CA ALA A 311 11.39 -11.51 0.10
C ALA A 311 12.01 -12.91 -0.05
N TRP A 312 12.57 -13.48 1.04
CA TRP A 312 13.10 -14.85 1.05
C TRP A 312 12.03 -15.93 0.84
N LYS A 313 10.77 -15.63 1.13
CA LYS A 313 9.66 -16.53 0.81
C LYS A 313 9.32 -16.37 -0.66
N LYS A 314 9.84 -17.26 -1.51
CA LYS A 314 9.54 -17.31 -2.97
C LYS A 314 8.06 -17.17 -3.31
N ARG A 315 7.18 -17.70 -2.44
CA ARG A 315 5.73 -17.61 -2.57
C ARG A 315 5.17 -16.18 -2.42
N VAL A 316 5.79 -15.33 -1.59
CA VAL A 316 5.44 -13.89 -1.48
C VAL A 316 5.79 -13.20 -2.79
N VAL A 317 7.03 -13.35 -3.24
CA VAL A 317 7.53 -12.72 -4.47
C VAL A 317 6.67 -13.12 -5.67
N LYS A 318 6.44 -14.42 -5.85
CA LYS A 318 5.59 -14.93 -6.93
C LYS A 318 4.15 -14.41 -6.82
N GLY A 319 3.52 -14.49 -5.64
CA GLY A 319 2.15 -14.01 -5.46
C GLY A 319 1.96 -12.52 -5.76
N LEU A 320 2.93 -11.68 -5.37
CA LEU A 320 2.88 -10.25 -5.68
C LEU A 320 3.07 -10.00 -7.19
N MET A 321 3.96 -10.73 -7.85
CA MET A 321 4.16 -10.59 -9.30
C MET A 321 2.97 -11.10 -10.11
N ASP A 322 2.36 -12.21 -9.71
CA ASP A 322 1.15 -12.74 -10.34
C ASP A 322 0.01 -11.72 -10.20
N LEU A 323 -0.17 -11.12 -9.01
CA LEU A 323 -1.15 -10.05 -8.79
C LEU A 323 -0.85 -8.79 -9.63
N ALA A 324 0.42 -8.42 -9.80
CA ALA A 324 0.84 -7.29 -10.63
C ALA A 324 0.58 -7.54 -12.14
N ARG A 325 0.64 -8.79 -12.61
CA ARG A 325 0.37 -9.16 -14.02
C ARG A 325 -1.11 -9.32 -14.32
N GLU A 326 -1.84 -10.02 -13.47
CA GLU A 326 -3.18 -10.53 -13.76
C GLU A 326 -4.30 -9.76 -13.03
N GLY A 327 -3.95 -9.01 -11.98
CA GLY A 327 -4.93 -8.33 -11.15
C GLY A 327 -5.71 -7.22 -11.87
N PRO A 328 -6.87 -6.80 -11.33
CA PRO A 328 -7.49 -5.53 -11.67
C PRO A 328 -6.52 -4.36 -11.50
N LEU A 329 -6.68 -3.29 -12.29
CA LEU A 329 -5.73 -2.16 -12.36
C LEU A 329 -5.32 -1.59 -10.99
N ASN A 330 -6.28 -1.42 -10.08
CA ASN A 330 -6.01 -0.94 -8.72
C ASN A 330 -5.13 -1.92 -7.93
N LEU A 331 -5.43 -3.23 -7.99
CA LEU A 331 -4.67 -4.24 -7.27
C LEU A 331 -3.30 -4.51 -7.89
N LYS A 332 -3.13 -4.28 -9.20
CA LYS A 332 -1.81 -4.24 -9.82
C LYS A 332 -0.95 -3.19 -9.15
N ARG A 333 -1.46 -1.97 -8.97
CA ARG A 333 -0.73 -0.88 -8.31
C ARG A 333 -0.40 -1.22 -6.86
N ASP A 334 -1.33 -1.81 -6.11
CA ASP A 334 -1.07 -2.22 -4.72
C ASP A 334 0.06 -3.26 -4.65
N ALA A 335 0.06 -4.24 -5.55
CA ALA A 335 1.12 -5.23 -5.67
C ALA A 335 2.47 -4.59 -6.05
N LEU A 336 2.47 -3.64 -6.98
CA LEU A 336 3.68 -2.93 -7.41
C LEU A 336 4.27 -2.07 -6.29
N VAL A 337 3.44 -1.43 -5.47
CA VAL A 337 3.89 -0.69 -4.28
C VAL A 337 4.50 -1.64 -3.25
N ALA A 338 3.92 -2.83 -3.04
CA ALA A 338 4.50 -3.88 -2.20
C ALA A 338 5.89 -4.32 -2.70
N ILE A 339 6.01 -4.60 -4.00
CA ILE A 339 7.29 -4.98 -4.64
C ILE A 339 8.32 -3.86 -4.52
N LEU A 340 7.93 -2.61 -4.77
CA LEU A 340 8.79 -1.44 -4.65
C LEU A 340 9.34 -1.30 -3.22
N ASN A 341 8.50 -1.52 -2.20
CA ASN A 341 8.93 -1.40 -0.82
C ASN A 341 9.92 -2.52 -0.42
N LEU A 342 9.69 -3.75 -0.90
CA LEU A 342 10.64 -4.86 -0.74
C LEU A 342 11.96 -4.55 -1.44
N ALA A 343 11.92 -4.00 -2.66
CA ALA A 343 13.11 -3.62 -3.44
C ALA A 343 13.97 -2.54 -2.76
N GLY A 344 13.44 -1.85 -1.75
CA GLY A 344 14.21 -0.91 -0.92
C GLY A 344 15.38 -1.56 -0.16
N ASP A 345 15.37 -2.89 0.01
CA ASP A 345 16.45 -3.66 0.62
C ASP A 345 17.32 -4.40 -0.42
N ARG A 346 18.66 -4.36 -0.23
CA ARG A 346 19.62 -4.94 -1.19
C ARG A 346 19.51 -6.46 -1.28
N GLU A 347 19.28 -7.13 -0.15
CA GLU A 347 19.17 -8.59 -0.15
C GLU A 347 17.84 -9.05 -0.73
N ALA A 348 16.75 -8.33 -0.45
CA ALA A 348 15.45 -8.56 -1.05
C ALA A 348 15.48 -8.44 -2.59
N VAL A 349 16.25 -7.50 -3.14
CA VAL A 349 16.40 -7.33 -4.60
C VAL A 349 16.92 -8.60 -5.27
N GLY A 350 17.88 -9.32 -4.67
CA GLY A 350 18.35 -10.59 -5.22
C GLY A 350 17.21 -11.61 -5.38
N LYS A 351 16.32 -11.69 -4.39
CA LYS A 351 15.15 -12.59 -4.42
C LYS A 351 14.05 -12.13 -5.38
N LEU A 352 13.88 -10.82 -5.55
CA LEU A 352 12.99 -10.28 -6.57
C LEU A 352 13.49 -10.62 -7.98
N ILE A 353 14.80 -10.54 -8.22
CA ILE A 353 15.39 -10.92 -9.52
C ILE A 353 15.24 -12.41 -9.78
N GLU A 354 15.59 -13.28 -8.81
CA GLU A 354 15.36 -14.73 -8.90
C GLU A 354 13.87 -15.07 -9.17
N GLY A 355 12.95 -14.24 -8.70
CA GLY A 355 11.50 -14.40 -8.91
C GLY A 355 10.99 -13.90 -10.25
N GLY A 356 11.81 -13.22 -11.06
CA GLY A 356 11.43 -12.70 -12.37
C GLY A 356 10.86 -11.28 -12.36
N VAL A 357 11.37 -10.40 -11.48
CA VAL A 357 10.93 -8.99 -11.43
C VAL A 357 11.27 -8.24 -12.72
N VAL A 358 12.34 -8.62 -13.41
CA VAL A 358 12.83 -7.93 -14.61
C VAL A 358 11.88 -8.18 -15.78
N GLU A 359 11.45 -9.42 -15.96
CA GLU A 359 10.47 -9.87 -16.94
C GLU A 359 9.09 -9.26 -16.64
N MET A 360 8.64 -9.33 -15.38
CA MET A 360 7.39 -8.71 -14.95
C MET A 360 7.37 -7.22 -15.30
N VAL A 361 8.43 -6.48 -14.94
CA VAL A 361 8.50 -5.05 -15.22
C VAL A 361 8.53 -4.77 -16.72
N ALA A 362 9.22 -5.59 -17.51
CA ALA A 362 9.21 -5.46 -18.97
C ALA A 362 7.78 -5.62 -19.54
N GLU A 363 7.00 -6.57 -19.03
CA GLU A 363 5.61 -6.80 -19.44
C GLU A 363 4.70 -5.62 -19.07
N ILE A 364 4.76 -5.14 -17.82
CA ILE A 364 3.82 -4.10 -17.35
C ILE A 364 4.17 -2.69 -17.84
N MET A 365 5.39 -2.44 -18.31
CA MET A 365 5.82 -1.10 -18.72
C MET A 365 5.00 -0.52 -19.88
N ASP A 366 4.34 -1.36 -20.68
CA ASP A 366 3.48 -0.91 -21.78
C ASP A 366 2.15 -0.31 -21.26
N GLY A 367 1.68 -0.73 -20.09
CA GLY A 367 0.42 -0.25 -19.49
C GLY A 367 0.60 0.64 -18.26
N LEU A 368 1.68 0.46 -17.51
CA LEU A 368 1.99 1.16 -16.25
C LEU A 368 3.47 1.62 -16.24
N PRO A 369 3.88 2.50 -17.18
CA PRO A 369 5.29 2.86 -17.36
C PRO A 369 5.88 3.58 -16.14
N GLU A 370 5.11 4.41 -15.44
CA GLU A 370 5.61 5.18 -14.29
C GLU A 370 5.94 4.24 -13.11
N GLU A 371 5.03 3.34 -12.75
CA GLU A 371 5.24 2.36 -11.68
C GLU A 371 6.36 1.37 -12.03
N ALA A 372 6.36 0.88 -13.27
CA ALA A 372 7.37 -0.03 -13.80
C ALA A 372 8.79 0.56 -13.68
N VAL A 373 9.00 1.78 -14.18
CA VAL A 373 10.31 2.43 -14.18
C VAL A 373 10.75 2.81 -12.76
N THR A 374 9.83 3.16 -11.87
CA THR A 374 10.14 3.42 -10.46
C THR A 374 10.71 2.17 -9.78
N ILE A 375 10.15 0.99 -10.05
CA ILE A 375 10.69 -0.29 -9.55
C ILE A 375 12.08 -0.55 -10.13
N LEU A 376 12.29 -0.36 -11.44
CA LEU A 376 13.62 -0.55 -12.04
C LEU A 376 14.67 0.38 -11.42
N GLU A 377 14.35 1.65 -11.21
CA GLU A 377 15.30 2.60 -10.63
C GLU A 377 15.79 2.10 -9.27
N VAL A 378 14.87 1.63 -8.42
CA VAL A 378 15.19 1.08 -7.09
C VAL A 378 15.99 -0.21 -7.21
N VAL A 379 15.57 -1.16 -8.06
CA VAL A 379 16.26 -2.43 -8.28
C VAL A 379 17.69 -2.20 -8.76
N VAL A 380 17.92 -1.32 -9.75
CA VAL A 380 19.27 -0.96 -10.23
C VAL A 380 20.09 -0.33 -9.10
N LYS A 381 19.50 0.61 -8.35
CA LYS A 381 20.19 1.29 -7.24
C LYS A 381 20.63 0.31 -6.14
N LYS A 382 19.87 -0.76 -5.95
CA LYS A 382 20.03 -1.73 -4.86
C LYS A 382 20.70 -3.06 -5.29
N GLY A 383 21.24 -3.14 -6.50
CA GLY A 383 22.14 -4.24 -6.92
C GLY A 383 21.66 -5.09 -8.08
N GLY A 384 20.49 -4.80 -8.67
CA GLY A 384 19.93 -5.56 -9.79
C GLY A 384 20.40 -5.16 -11.18
N LEU A 385 21.49 -4.40 -11.27
CA LEU A 385 21.98 -3.86 -12.53
C LEU A 385 22.27 -4.95 -13.57
N VAL A 386 22.99 -6.02 -13.18
CA VAL A 386 23.45 -7.06 -14.12
C VAL A 386 22.26 -7.75 -14.79
N ALA A 387 21.22 -8.07 -14.01
CA ALA A 387 20.00 -8.69 -14.53
C ALA A 387 19.25 -7.76 -15.51
N ILE A 388 19.15 -6.47 -15.17
CA ILE A 388 18.48 -5.48 -16.03
C ILE A 388 19.29 -5.20 -17.30
N ALA A 389 20.62 -5.18 -17.21
CA ALA A 389 21.52 -5.02 -18.34
C ALA A 389 21.42 -6.20 -19.33
N ALA A 390 21.20 -7.42 -18.84
CA ALA A 390 20.96 -8.59 -19.67
C ALA A 390 19.59 -8.57 -20.37
N ALA A 391 18.60 -7.85 -19.83
CA ALA A 391 17.26 -7.73 -20.39
C ALA A 391 17.19 -6.67 -21.50
N TYR A 392 17.61 -7.05 -22.71
CA TYR A 392 17.67 -6.17 -23.88
C TYR A 392 16.36 -5.39 -24.20
N PRO A 393 15.16 -5.99 -24.10
CA PRO A 393 13.92 -5.25 -24.36
C PRO A 393 13.72 -4.03 -23.44
N LEU A 394 14.22 -4.07 -22.20
CA LEU A 394 14.05 -2.97 -21.25
C LEU A 394 14.78 -1.69 -21.66
N MET A 395 15.93 -1.78 -22.35
CA MET A 395 16.65 -0.59 -22.83
C MET A 395 15.77 0.21 -23.80
N LYS A 396 15.14 -0.47 -24.75
CA LYS A 396 14.24 0.17 -25.72
C LYS A 396 13.02 0.76 -25.02
N LYS A 397 12.41 0.03 -24.08
CA LYS A 397 11.26 0.54 -23.33
C LYS A 397 11.60 1.74 -22.45
N LEU A 398 12.75 1.75 -21.78
CA LEU A 398 13.24 2.91 -21.02
C LEU A 398 13.45 4.13 -21.91
N ALA A 399 13.98 3.94 -23.13
CA ALA A 399 14.12 5.03 -24.10
C ALA A 399 12.75 5.56 -24.59
N MET A 400 11.74 4.69 -24.74
CA MET A 400 10.37 5.13 -25.02
C MET A 400 9.77 5.92 -23.86
N VAL A 401 9.94 5.46 -22.61
CA VAL A 401 9.48 6.21 -21.43
C VAL A 401 10.20 7.56 -21.31
N LEU A 402 11.48 7.62 -21.68
CA LEU A 402 12.22 8.88 -21.74
C LEU A 402 11.61 9.87 -22.75
N ARG A 403 11.09 9.37 -23.88
CA ARG A 403 10.47 10.17 -24.92
C ARG A 403 9.06 10.63 -24.56
N ASP A 404 8.21 9.72 -24.09
CA ASP A 404 6.76 9.93 -24.01
C ASP A 404 6.20 9.88 -22.58
N GLY A 405 7.02 9.59 -21.57
CA GLY A 405 6.56 9.46 -20.19
C GLY A 405 6.21 10.78 -19.50
N THR A 406 5.57 10.68 -18.33
CA THR A 406 5.38 11.80 -17.39
C THR A 406 6.72 12.34 -16.90
N ASP A 407 6.77 13.56 -16.37
CA ASP A 407 8.02 14.12 -15.81
C ASP A 407 8.69 13.20 -14.80
N ARG A 408 7.89 12.58 -13.91
CA ARG A 408 8.37 11.60 -12.92
C ARG A 408 8.89 10.32 -13.57
N ALA A 409 8.19 9.81 -14.58
CA ALA A 409 8.63 8.62 -15.32
C ALA A 409 9.92 8.91 -16.11
N ARG A 410 10.04 10.06 -16.77
CA ARG A 410 11.25 10.51 -17.48
C ARG A 410 12.43 10.68 -16.53
N GLU A 411 12.23 11.27 -15.36
CA GLU A 411 13.25 11.37 -14.31
C GLU A 411 13.80 9.99 -13.92
N SER A 412 12.90 9.06 -13.63
CA SER A 412 13.21 7.71 -13.17
C SER A 412 13.87 6.90 -14.29
N ALA A 413 13.43 7.07 -15.53
CA ALA A 413 14.00 6.45 -16.72
C ALA A 413 15.42 6.96 -16.96
N ALA A 414 15.62 8.28 -16.95
CA ALA A 414 16.93 8.90 -17.08
C ALA A 414 17.88 8.43 -15.96
N ALA A 415 17.42 8.37 -14.72
CA ALA A 415 18.23 7.88 -13.60
C ALA A 415 18.64 6.40 -13.76
N THR A 416 17.72 5.57 -14.22
CA THR A 416 17.97 4.14 -14.51
C THR A 416 19.00 3.98 -15.63
N LEU A 417 18.81 4.68 -16.75
CA LEU A 417 19.74 4.68 -17.89
C LEU A 417 21.14 5.18 -17.49
N VAL A 418 21.23 6.24 -16.68
CA VAL A 418 22.54 6.74 -16.18
C VAL A 418 23.28 5.65 -15.42
N ASN A 419 22.58 4.94 -14.52
CA ASN A 419 23.19 3.88 -13.75
C ASN A 419 23.61 2.70 -14.64
N MET A 420 22.78 2.36 -15.64
CA MET A 420 23.09 1.31 -16.61
C MET A 420 24.34 1.64 -17.42
N CYS A 421 24.43 2.84 -17.99
CA CYS A 421 25.59 3.26 -18.78
C CYS A 421 26.86 3.41 -17.96
N ARG A 422 26.78 3.96 -16.73
CA ARG A 422 27.97 4.18 -15.89
C ARG A 422 28.57 2.88 -15.36
N LYS A 423 27.73 1.93 -14.96
CA LYS A 423 28.18 0.70 -14.30
C LYS A 423 28.22 -0.51 -15.24
N GLY A 424 27.46 -0.49 -16.34
CA GLY A 424 27.45 -1.54 -17.35
C GLY A 424 28.47 -1.36 -18.48
N GLY A 425 29.24 -0.27 -18.48
CA GLY A 425 30.36 -0.07 -19.40
C GLY A 425 29.96 0.27 -20.84
N SER A 426 30.93 0.18 -21.75
CA SER A 426 30.81 0.59 -23.16
C SER A 426 29.70 -0.14 -23.91
N GLU A 427 29.46 -1.42 -23.60
CA GLU A 427 28.39 -2.21 -24.22
C GLU A 427 27.00 -1.60 -24.00
N MET A 428 26.71 -1.14 -22.76
CA MET A 428 25.43 -0.49 -22.46
C MET A 428 25.32 0.88 -23.12
N VAL A 429 26.43 1.62 -23.22
CA VAL A 429 26.46 2.92 -23.90
C VAL A 429 26.21 2.75 -25.39
N ALA A 430 26.85 1.77 -26.04
CA ALA A 430 26.64 1.42 -27.44
C ALA A 430 25.18 1.05 -27.72
N LYS A 431 24.58 0.23 -26.85
CA LYS A 431 23.17 -0.17 -26.95
C LYS A 431 22.23 1.04 -26.83
N LEU A 432 22.51 1.97 -25.91
CA LEU A 432 21.72 3.18 -25.78
C LEU A 432 21.87 4.06 -27.04
N ALA A 433 23.10 4.26 -27.51
CA ALA A 433 23.42 5.05 -28.71
C ALA A 433 22.73 4.50 -29.97
N ALA A 434 22.56 3.18 -30.06
CA ALA A 434 21.86 2.52 -31.17
C ALA A 434 20.33 2.78 -31.17
N VAL A 435 19.75 3.36 -30.11
CA VAL A 435 18.34 3.71 -30.08
C VAL A 435 18.11 4.97 -30.94
N GLN A 436 17.34 4.82 -32.01
CA GLN A 436 17.06 5.90 -32.94
C GLN A 436 16.48 7.15 -32.26
N GLY A 437 17.13 8.29 -32.49
CA GLY A 437 16.69 9.60 -31.97
C GLY A 437 16.94 9.83 -30.49
N ILE A 438 17.66 8.94 -29.79
CA ILE A 438 17.89 9.07 -28.34
C ILE A 438 18.63 10.35 -27.97
N GLU A 439 19.60 10.79 -28.76
CA GLU A 439 20.38 12.00 -28.49
C GLU A 439 19.50 13.24 -28.49
N ARG A 440 18.57 13.33 -29.44
CA ARG A 440 17.58 14.40 -29.51
C ARG A 440 16.68 14.41 -28.28
N VAL A 441 16.15 13.25 -27.88
CA VAL A 441 15.32 13.12 -26.67
C VAL A 441 16.09 13.57 -25.42
N ILE A 442 17.35 13.15 -25.28
CA ILE A 442 18.20 13.57 -24.16
C ILE A 442 18.39 15.09 -24.15
N TRP A 443 18.63 15.69 -25.32
CA TRP A 443 18.80 17.14 -25.46
C TRP A 443 17.52 17.92 -25.12
N GLU A 444 16.36 17.44 -25.57
CA GLU A 444 15.05 18.01 -25.22
C GLU A 444 14.81 17.99 -23.70
N ILE A 445 15.13 16.87 -23.02
CA ILE A 445 15.00 16.76 -21.55
C ILE A 445 15.98 17.69 -20.83
N MET A 446 17.17 17.92 -21.36
CA MET A 446 18.12 18.89 -20.79
C MET A 446 17.56 20.33 -20.81
N GLY A 447 16.77 20.68 -21.81
CA GLY A 447 16.14 22.00 -21.93
C GLY A 447 14.85 22.13 -21.11
N MET A 448 13.94 21.16 -21.26
CA MET A 448 12.54 21.29 -20.81
C MET A 448 12.17 20.40 -19.62
N GLY A 449 13.07 19.50 -19.19
CA GLY A 449 12.79 18.59 -18.08
C GLY A 449 12.85 19.27 -16.69
N THR A 450 12.44 18.52 -15.67
CA THR A 450 12.58 18.93 -14.27
C THR A 450 14.06 19.13 -13.88
N GLY A 451 14.31 19.77 -12.73
CA GLY A 451 15.67 19.94 -12.21
C GLY A 451 16.43 18.62 -11.98
N ARG A 452 15.74 17.52 -11.67
CA ARG A 452 16.36 16.19 -11.58
C ARG A 452 16.56 15.57 -12.96
N ALA A 453 15.55 15.63 -13.83
CA ALA A 453 15.63 15.07 -15.19
C ALA A 453 16.77 15.72 -15.98
N ARG A 454 16.88 17.05 -15.96
CA ARG A 454 17.94 17.81 -16.66
C ARG A 454 19.34 17.36 -16.27
N ARG A 455 19.61 17.22 -14.97
CA ARG A 455 20.92 16.76 -14.46
C ARG A 455 21.25 15.33 -14.90
N LYS A 456 20.25 14.44 -14.92
CA LYS A 456 20.42 13.04 -15.36
C LYS A 456 20.59 12.94 -16.88
N ALA A 457 19.82 13.70 -17.65
CA ALA A 457 19.96 13.79 -19.10
C ALA A 457 21.32 14.37 -19.52
N ALA A 458 21.78 15.44 -18.87
CA ALA A 458 23.13 15.98 -19.08
C ALA A 458 24.22 14.94 -18.79
N THR A 459 24.02 14.12 -17.76
CA THR A 459 24.93 13.00 -17.46
C THR A 459 24.93 11.95 -18.57
N LEU A 460 23.76 11.54 -19.09
CA LEU A 460 23.67 10.60 -20.21
C LEU A 460 24.36 11.15 -21.45
N PHE A 461 24.12 12.43 -21.77
CA PHE A 461 24.72 13.11 -22.91
C PHE A 461 26.25 13.10 -22.84
N MET A 462 26.82 13.41 -21.66
CA MET A 462 28.28 13.34 -21.46
C MET A 462 28.83 11.92 -21.62
N VAL A 463 28.10 10.91 -21.13
CA VAL A 463 28.53 9.51 -21.25
C VAL A 463 28.52 9.06 -22.71
N LEU A 464 27.49 9.40 -23.49
CA LEU A 464 27.41 9.12 -24.92
C LEU A 464 28.54 9.81 -25.68
N ARG A 465 28.74 11.11 -25.48
CA ARG A 465 29.81 11.87 -26.15
C ARG A 465 31.21 11.32 -25.85
N ARG A 466 31.48 10.97 -24.59
CA ARG A 466 32.77 10.40 -24.20
C ARG A 466 33.01 9.05 -24.89
N TRP A 467 31.98 8.24 -25.03
CA TRP A 467 32.08 6.95 -25.72
C TRP A 467 32.30 7.14 -27.22
N THR A 468 31.56 8.03 -27.88
CA THR A 468 31.76 8.36 -29.31
C THR A 468 33.19 8.86 -29.57
N ALA A 469 33.69 9.80 -28.75
CA ALA A 469 35.06 10.29 -28.87
C ALA A 469 36.12 9.19 -28.63
N GLY A 470 35.81 8.21 -27.77
CA GLY A 470 36.66 7.04 -27.56
C GLY A 470 36.72 6.12 -28.79
N LEU A 471 35.60 5.92 -29.48
CA LEU A 471 35.56 5.19 -30.74
C LEU A 471 36.36 5.90 -31.83
N ASP A 472 36.20 7.23 -31.95
CA ASP A 472 36.94 8.02 -32.94
C ASP A 472 38.47 7.91 -32.71
N ALA A 473 38.90 7.86 -31.45
CA ALA A 473 40.30 7.65 -31.08
C ALA A 473 40.81 6.23 -31.38
N GLU A 474 40.01 5.19 -31.11
CA GLU A 474 40.35 3.79 -31.45
C GLU A 474 40.44 3.57 -32.96
N VAL A 475 39.52 4.16 -33.73
CA VAL A 475 39.54 4.13 -35.20
C VAL A 475 40.77 4.86 -35.74
N ALA A 476 41.11 6.02 -35.17
CA ALA A 476 42.32 6.74 -35.53
C ALA A 476 43.58 5.91 -35.26
N LEU A 477 43.71 5.31 -34.06
CA LEU A 477 44.85 4.44 -33.69
C LEU A 477 44.94 3.16 -34.56
N GLY A 478 43.81 2.55 -34.91
CA GLY A 478 43.74 1.41 -35.82
C GLY A 478 44.17 1.78 -37.25
N ALA A 479 43.79 2.97 -37.73
CA ALA A 479 44.25 3.51 -39.00
C ALA A 479 45.77 3.75 -39.00
N TYR A 480 46.34 4.33 -37.94
CA TYR A 480 47.80 4.50 -37.81
C TYR A 480 48.57 3.16 -37.76
N SER A 481 47.98 2.14 -37.12
CA SER A 481 48.59 0.79 -37.01
C SER A 481 48.63 0.06 -38.37
N ASN A 482 47.57 0.18 -39.17
CA ASN A 482 47.51 -0.40 -40.51
C ASN A 482 48.38 0.35 -41.54
N VAL A 483 48.60 1.66 -41.36
CA VAL A 483 49.53 2.43 -42.21
C VAL A 483 50.98 2.01 -41.97
N ASN A 484 51.36 1.62 -40.74
CA ASN A 484 52.72 1.18 -40.41
C ASN A 484 53.05 -0.27 -40.82
N MET A 485 52.06 -1.10 -41.21
CA MET A 485 52.34 -2.44 -41.76
C MET A 485 52.54 -2.46 -43.28
N ASN A 486 52.25 -1.36 -43.98
CA ASN A 486 52.41 -1.26 -45.45
C ASN A 486 53.68 -0.53 -45.91
N THR A 487 54.59 -0.19 -45.00
CA THR A 487 55.91 0.38 -45.31
C THR A 487 57.03 -0.63 -45.04
N SER A 488 56.91 -1.86 -45.56
CA SER A 488 58.08 -2.71 -45.78
C SER A 488 58.71 -2.31 -47.12
N SER A 489 59.69 -1.41 -47.04
CA SER A 489 60.53 -0.97 -48.15
C SER A 489 61.25 -2.16 -48.79
N ARG A 490 60.81 -2.56 -50.00
CA ARG A 490 61.63 -3.35 -50.92
C ARG A 490 62.85 -2.51 -51.30
N ILE A 491 63.99 -2.80 -50.68
CA ILE A 491 65.30 -2.39 -51.17
C ILE A 491 65.59 -3.29 -52.38
N VAL A 492 65.58 -2.71 -53.57
CA VAL A 492 66.09 -3.33 -54.80
C VAL A 492 67.60 -3.07 -54.83
N LEU A 493 68.41 -4.12 -54.75
CA LEU A 493 69.84 -4.06 -55.07
C LEU A 493 70.03 -4.44 -56.54
N PRO A 494 70.87 -3.72 -57.31
CA PRO A 494 71.17 -4.07 -58.69
C PRO A 494 72.25 -5.15 -58.74
N GLY A 495 72.02 -6.18 -59.56
CA GLY A 495 72.97 -7.23 -59.91
C GLY A 495 72.52 -7.89 -61.20
#